data_AF-A0A348TUM8-F1
#
_entry.id   AF-A0A348TUM8-F1
#
_cell.length_a   1.000
_cell.length_b   1.000
_cell.length_c   1.000
_cell.angle_alpha   90.00
_cell.angle_beta   90.00
_cell.angle_gamma   90.00
#
_symmetry.space_group_name_H-M   'P 1'
#
loop_
_entity.id
_entity.type
_entity.pdbx_description
1 polymer ?
#
loop_
_entity_poly.entity_id
_entity_poly.type
_entity_poly.pdbx_seq_one_letter_code
_entity_poly.pdbx_strand_id
1 'polypeptide(L)'
;RFDHILCSEAVIEGDEQITYAPNSYFAVGNDGNHFNNAINSGNNYSVSSAVLSALYALSDHLPVILDIEIEGQHLAIASHEGNWTLPNPMPVGTTLTLPEHSRLYISNLAGQRVFETSATSVEIPLLPKGTYLLRLETMNGHTTRKILF
;
A
#
# COMPACT_ATOMS: atom_id res chain seq x y z
N ARG A 1 21.10 -17.24 23.90
CA ARG A 1 21.26 -16.48 22.64
C ARG A 1 20.13 -15.48 22.58
N PHE A 2 20.42 -14.25 22.14
CA PHE A 2 19.40 -13.24 21.92
C PHE A 2 19.41 -12.86 20.45
N ASP A 3 18.28 -13.10 19.80
CA ASP A 3 17.99 -12.60 18.47
C ASP A 3 17.14 -11.34 18.67
N HIS A 4 17.34 -10.27 17.91
CA HIS A 4 16.63 -8.99 18.11
C HIS A 4 16.33 -8.31 16.78
N ILE A 5 15.18 -7.64 16.71
CA ILE A 5 14.91 -6.61 15.71
C ILE A 5 15.23 -5.26 16.37
N LEU A 6 16.12 -4.49 15.75
CA LEU A 6 16.45 -3.15 16.25
C LEU A 6 15.48 -2.15 15.64
N CYS A 7 14.90 -1.29 16.47
CA CYS A 7 14.00 -0.21 16.06
C CYS A 7 14.48 1.14 16.61
N SER A 8 14.15 2.21 15.90
CA SER A 8 14.38 3.58 16.38
C SER A 8 13.37 3.94 17.46
N GLU A 9 13.72 4.91 18.31
CA GLU A 9 12.82 5.44 19.34
C GLU A 9 11.48 5.89 18.75
N ALA A 10 11.50 6.49 17.55
CA ALA A 10 10.29 6.85 16.82
C ALA A 10 9.29 5.68 16.65
N VAL A 11 9.76 4.47 16.34
CA VAL A 11 8.89 3.29 16.17
C VAL A 11 8.41 2.73 17.52
N ILE A 12 9.20 2.93 18.58
CA ILE A 12 8.87 2.48 19.93
C ILE A 12 7.80 3.38 20.55
N GLU A 13 7.95 4.69 20.38
CA GLU A 13 7.07 5.71 20.96
C GLU A 13 5.86 6.05 20.06
N GLY A 14 5.83 5.53 18.82
CA GLY A 14 4.73 5.75 17.89
C GLY A 14 4.82 7.06 17.09
N ASP A 15 5.99 7.66 17.02
CA ASP A 15 6.25 8.80 16.14
C ASP A 15 6.11 8.36 14.67
N GLU A 16 5.70 9.29 13.81
CA GLU A 16 5.49 9.04 12.37
C GLU A 16 4.42 7.98 12.05
N GLN A 17 3.48 7.74 12.97
CA GLN A 17 2.32 6.86 12.77
C GLN A 17 2.69 5.37 12.63
N ILE A 18 3.88 4.98 13.11
CA ILE A 18 4.33 3.59 13.14
C ILE A 18 4.64 3.25 14.59
N THR A 19 3.91 2.30 15.17
CA THR A 19 4.00 1.98 16.60
C THR A 19 4.24 0.48 16.78
N TYR A 20 5.25 0.12 17.57
CA TYR A 20 5.43 -1.26 18.03
C TYR A 20 4.28 -1.68 18.94
N ALA A 21 3.66 -2.82 18.65
CA ALA A 21 2.63 -3.39 19.51
C ALA A 21 3.27 -4.01 20.77
N PRO A 22 3.00 -3.51 21.99
CA PRO A 22 3.66 -4.00 23.19
C PRO A 22 3.44 -5.50 23.41
N ASN A 23 4.51 -6.20 23.82
CA ASN A 23 4.54 -7.65 24.08
C ASN A 23 4.26 -8.56 22.86
N SER A 24 4.32 -8.04 21.63
CA SER A 24 4.18 -8.85 20.41
C SER A 24 5.47 -9.57 20.00
N TYR A 25 6.62 -9.16 20.56
CA TYR A 25 7.90 -9.77 20.25
C TYR A 25 7.95 -11.25 20.65
N PHE A 26 8.27 -12.12 19.69
CA PHE A 26 8.36 -13.56 19.87
C PHE A 26 9.50 -14.19 19.06
N ALA A 27 10.36 -14.97 19.72
CA ALA A 27 11.43 -15.72 19.10
C ALA A 27 11.02 -17.20 18.91
N VAL A 28 10.82 -17.61 17.66
CA VAL A 28 10.26 -18.93 17.33
C VAL A 28 11.25 -20.04 17.71
N GLY A 29 10.80 -20.99 18.53
CA GLY A 29 11.64 -22.10 19.00
C GLY A 29 12.45 -21.80 20.26
N ASN A 30 12.45 -20.56 20.73
CA ASN A 30 13.08 -20.19 22.00
C ASN A 30 12.09 -20.43 23.14
N ASP A 31 12.37 -21.40 24.00
CA ASP A 31 11.54 -21.70 25.18
C ASP A 31 12.06 -21.05 26.46
N GLY A 32 13.17 -20.30 26.38
CA GLY A 32 13.82 -19.68 27.52
C GLY A 32 14.54 -20.64 28.46
N ASN A 33 14.69 -21.93 28.12
CA ASN A 33 15.35 -22.94 28.98
C ASN A 33 16.62 -23.54 28.35
N HIS A 34 16.81 -23.43 27.04
CA HIS A 34 17.96 -23.99 26.32
C HIS A 34 19.16 -23.01 26.25
N PHE A 35 19.69 -22.62 27.41
CA PHE A 35 20.87 -21.76 27.49
C PHE A 35 22.14 -22.49 27.05
N ASN A 36 22.82 -21.96 26.02
CA ASN A 36 24.02 -22.56 25.41
C ASN A 36 23.85 -24.02 24.97
N ASN A 37 22.61 -24.45 24.77
CA ASN A 37 22.24 -25.79 24.31
C ASN A 37 21.48 -25.67 22.99
N ALA A 38 21.46 -26.75 22.22
CA ALA A 38 20.65 -26.81 21.02
C ALA A 38 19.15 -26.75 21.38
N ILE A 39 18.36 -25.99 20.62
CA ILE A 39 16.92 -25.81 20.86
C ILE A 39 16.11 -27.11 20.70
N ASN A 40 16.68 -28.11 20.03
CA ASN A 40 16.11 -29.45 19.82
C ASN A 40 16.68 -30.50 20.78
N SER A 41 17.47 -30.10 21.79
CA SER A 41 18.06 -31.01 22.76
C SER A 41 17.13 -31.22 23.95
N GLY A 42 16.56 -32.42 24.10
CA GLY A 42 15.66 -32.71 25.21
C GLY A 42 14.25 -32.18 24.95
N ASN A 43 13.58 -31.67 25.99
CA ASN A 43 12.19 -31.26 25.91
C ASN A 43 12.07 -29.76 25.63
N ASN A 44 11.63 -29.40 24.43
CA ASN A 44 11.21 -28.05 24.07
C ASN A 44 9.82 -28.13 23.41
N TYR A 45 8.85 -27.45 24.03
CA TYR A 45 7.44 -27.47 23.60
C TYR A 45 6.99 -26.15 22.94
N SER A 46 7.92 -25.23 22.66
CA SER A 46 7.59 -23.94 22.03
C SER A 46 7.04 -24.11 20.60
N VAL A 47 7.48 -25.15 19.88
CA VAL A 47 6.99 -25.58 18.57
C VAL A 47 7.13 -27.11 18.45
N SER A 48 6.66 -27.71 17.35
CA SER A 48 6.80 -29.16 17.15
C SER A 48 8.27 -29.59 17.00
N SER A 49 8.58 -30.84 17.35
CA SER A 49 9.94 -31.40 17.25
C SER A 49 10.51 -31.36 15.82
N ALA A 50 9.64 -31.52 14.81
CA ALA A 50 10.00 -31.39 13.40
C ALA A 50 10.44 -29.96 13.08
N VAL A 51 9.72 -28.95 13.58
CA VAL A 51 10.06 -27.54 13.39
C VAL A 51 11.36 -27.20 14.14
N LEU A 52 11.55 -27.67 15.39
CA LEU A 52 12.79 -27.45 16.14
C LEU A 52 14.02 -28.01 15.41
N SER A 53 13.89 -29.20 14.82
CA SER A 53 14.96 -29.82 14.04
C SER A 53 15.27 -29.03 12.77
N ALA A 54 14.24 -28.53 12.09
CA ALA A 54 14.39 -27.67 10.91
C ALA A 54 15.06 -26.33 11.27
N LEU A 55 14.62 -25.68 12.35
CA LEU A 55 15.20 -24.43 12.84
C LEU A 55 16.69 -24.61 13.21
N TYR A 56 17.02 -25.69 13.91
CA TYR A 56 18.40 -26.03 14.26
C TYR A 56 19.29 -26.28 13.03
N ALA A 57 18.76 -26.93 11.99
CA ALA A 57 19.52 -27.25 10.79
C ALA A 57 19.67 -26.06 9.83
N LEU A 58 18.76 -25.09 9.88
CA LEU A 58 18.70 -23.97 8.94
C LEU A 58 19.70 -22.86 9.25
N SER A 59 19.80 -22.44 10.51
CA SER A 59 20.57 -21.26 10.92
C SER A 59 20.95 -21.32 12.40
N ASP A 60 22.04 -20.65 12.75
CA ASP A 60 22.47 -20.42 14.14
C ASP A 60 21.72 -19.25 14.82
N HIS A 61 20.82 -18.58 14.11
CA HIS A 61 19.89 -17.54 14.60
C HIS A 61 18.42 -17.98 14.48
N LEU A 62 17.56 -17.60 15.44
CA LEU A 62 16.14 -17.94 15.39
C LEU A 62 15.36 -16.88 14.61
N PRO A 63 14.28 -17.27 13.91
CA PRO A 63 13.29 -16.32 13.44
C PRO A 63 12.67 -15.57 14.62
N VAL A 64 12.55 -14.27 14.47
CA VAL A 64 11.91 -13.37 15.45
C VAL A 64 10.77 -12.61 14.77
N ILE A 65 9.67 -12.45 15.49
CA ILE A 65 8.43 -11.86 15.02
C ILE A 65 8.06 -10.74 15.99
N LEU A 66 7.46 -9.67 15.48
CA LEU A 66 6.79 -8.64 16.26
C LEU A 66 5.64 -8.07 15.42
N ASP A 67 4.69 -7.44 16.09
CA ASP A 67 3.59 -6.74 15.44
C ASP A 67 3.86 -5.23 15.43
N ILE A 68 3.56 -4.59 14.30
CA ILE A 68 3.67 -3.15 14.10
C ILE A 68 2.30 -2.62 13.71
N GLU A 69 1.82 -1.65 14.46
CA GLU A 69 0.63 -0.87 14.14
C GLU A 69 1.04 0.31 13.26
N ILE A 70 0.35 0.47 12.13
CA ILE A 70 0.56 1.60 11.23
C ILE A 70 -0.72 2.42 11.25
N GLU A 71 -0.67 3.55 11.94
CA GLU A 71 -1.71 4.56 11.88
C GLU A 71 -1.54 5.38 10.58
N GLY A 72 -2.62 5.94 10.04
CA GLY A 72 -2.48 6.82 8.87
C GLY A 72 -2.23 6.13 7.53
N GLN A 73 -2.65 4.87 7.35
CA GLN A 73 -2.96 4.34 6.01
C GLN A 73 -4.18 5.07 5.41
N HIS A 74 -4.03 6.37 5.16
CA HIS A 74 -4.97 7.14 4.36
C HIS A 74 -4.63 6.84 2.89
N LEU A 75 -5.12 5.70 2.38
CA LEU A 75 -5.45 5.58 0.96
C LEU A 75 -6.73 6.38 0.67
N ALA A 76 -6.73 7.64 1.06
CA ALA A 76 -7.74 8.59 0.66
C ALA A 76 -6.99 9.88 0.37
N ILE A 77 -6.57 10.02 -0.88
CA ILE A 77 -6.66 11.34 -1.49
C ILE A 77 -8.10 11.74 -1.24
N ALA A 78 -8.34 12.82 -0.50
CA ALA A 78 -9.64 13.46 -0.51
C ALA A 78 -9.90 13.81 -1.98
N SER A 79 -10.52 12.89 -2.72
CA SER A 79 -11.13 13.21 -3.99
C SER A 79 -12.18 14.21 -3.58
N HIS A 80 -11.88 15.48 -3.82
CA HIS A 80 -12.93 16.42 -4.07
C HIS A 80 -13.71 15.80 -5.23
N GLU A 81 -14.74 15.03 -4.89
CA GLU A 81 -15.75 14.53 -5.81
C GLU A 81 -16.50 15.79 -6.25
N GLY A 82 -15.86 16.60 -7.08
CA GLY A 82 -16.59 17.51 -7.94
C GLY A 82 -17.64 16.63 -8.62
N ASN A 83 -18.91 16.98 -8.45
CA ASN A 83 -20.06 16.24 -8.97
C ASN A 83 -20.00 16.19 -10.50
N TRP A 84 -19.12 15.36 -11.04
CA TRP A 84 -18.89 15.23 -12.45
C TRP A 84 -19.36 13.86 -12.89
N THR A 85 -20.60 13.80 -13.36
CA THR A 85 -21.18 12.57 -13.88
C THR A 85 -20.65 12.33 -15.29
N LEU A 86 -19.60 11.51 -15.38
CA LEU A 86 -19.07 11.02 -16.64
C LEU A 86 -19.81 9.76 -17.08
N PRO A 87 -20.35 9.70 -18.31
CA PRO A 87 -20.88 8.46 -18.85
C PRO A 87 -19.73 7.44 -19.04
N ASN A 88 -19.99 6.18 -18.66
CA ASN A 88 -19.02 5.10 -18.81
C ASN A 88 -19.75 3.80 -19.20
N PRO A 89 -19.58 3.25 -20.41
CA PRO A 89 -18.61 3.66 -21.45
C PRO A 89 -18.85 5.05 -22.04
N MET A 90 -17.77 5.70 -22.49
CA MET A 90 -17.74 7.05 -23.00
C MET A 90 -18.26 7.08 -24.45
N PRO A 91 -19.40 7.76 -24.73
CA PRO A 91 -19.91 7.87 -26.09
C PRO A 91 -18.97 8.69 -26.99
N VAL A 92 -18.96 8.36 -28.29
CA VAL A 92 -18.26 9.15 -29.31
C VAL A 92 -18.88 10.55 -29.38
N GLY A 93 -18.04 11.58 -29.45
CA GLY A 93 -18.49 12.99 -29.54
C GLY A 93 -19.03 13.55 -28.23
N THR A 94 -18.68 12.96 -27.08
CA THR A 94 -19.05 13.50 -25.77
C THR A 94 -18.32 14.81 -25.52
N THR A 95 -19.07 15.89 -25.36
CA THR A 95 -18.54 17.19 -24.91
C THR A 95 -18.57 17.26 -23.39
N LEU A 96 -17.46 17.66 -22.81
CA LEU A 96 -17.31 17.89 -21.38
C LEU A 96 -17.17 19.38 -21.10
N THR A 97 -17.97 19.87 -20.14
CA THR A 97 -17.80 21.20 -19.57
C THR A 97 -16.91 21.08 -18.34
N LEU A 98 -15.78 21.77 -18.35
CA LEU A 98 -14.80 21.78 -17.27
C LEU A 98 -14.90 23.08 -16.46
N PRO A 99 -14.59 23.05 -15.15
CA PRO A 99 -14.48 24.27 -14.34
C PRO A 99 -13.45 25.25 -14.91
N GLU A 100 -13.62 26.54 -14.64
CA GLU A 100 -12.59 27.53 -14.93
C GLU A 100 -11.28 27.20 -14.21
N HIS A 101 -10.15 27.53 -14.83
CA HIS A 101 -8.81 27.25 -14.30
C HIS A 101 -8.56 25.76 -13.98
N SER A 102 -9.13 24.87 -14.79
CA SER A 102 -8.90 23.43 -14.67
C SER A 102 -8.09 22.86 -15.84
N ARG A 103 -7.46 21.71 -15.60
CA ARG A 103 -6.76 20.92 -16.61
C ARG A 103 -7.28 19.50 -16.63
N LEU A 104 -7.55 18.99 -17.82
CA LEU A 104 -7.98 17.62 -18.03
C LEU A 104 -6.86 16.85 -18.72
N TYR A 105 -6.56 15.66 -18.21
CA TYR A 105 -5.66 14.70 -18.84
C TYR A 105 -6.36 13.36 -19.01
N ILE A 106 -6.11 12.69 -20.13
CA ILE A 106 -6.45 11.28 -20.32
C ILE A 106 -5.16 10.51 -20.51
N SER A 107 -4.99 9.44 -19.75
CA SER A 107 -3.84 8.54 -19.82
C SER A 107 -4.28 7.11 -20.04
N ASN A 108 -3.44 6.32 -20.72
CA ASN A 108 -3.62 4.86 -20.75
C ASN A 108 -3.16 4.21 -19.43
N LEU A 109 -3.37 2.90 -19.28
CA LEU A 109 -2.97 2.17 -18.06
C LEU A 109 -1.45 2.05 -17.86
N ALA A 110 -0.65 2.33 -18.90
CA ALA A 110 0.80 2.43 -18.77
C ALA A 110 1.27 3.82 -18.28
N GLY A 111 0.34 4.75 -18.03
CA GLY A 111 0.64 6.11 -17.55
C GLY A 111 0.98 7.12 -18.65
N GLN A 112 0.97 6.71 -19.93
CA GLN A 112 1.18 7.62 -21.05
C GLN A 112 -0.04 8.53 -21.24
N ARG A 113 0.17 9.84 -21.28
CA ARG A 113 -0.87 10.83 -21.59
C ARG A 113 -1.20 10.78 -23.08
N VAL A 114 -2.46 10.57 -23.41
CA VAL A 114 -2.98 10.51 -24.78
C VAL A 114 -3.80 11.74 -25.16
N PHE A 115 -4.24 12.52 -24.17
CA PHE A 115 -4.96 13.78 -24.39
C PHE A 115 -4.76 14.73 -23.21
N GLU A 116 -4.73 16.03 -23.49
CA GLU A 116 -4.62 17.10 -22.50
C GLU A 116 -5.34 18.36 -22.99
N THR A 117 -6.06 19.05 -22.09
CA THR A 117 -6.66 20.35 -22.38
C THR A 117 -6.81 21.21 -21.12
N SER A 118 -6.93 22.52 -21.30
CA SER A 118 -7.35 23.48 -20.28
C SER A 118 -8.58 24.30 -20.72
N ALA A 119 -9.23 23.91 -21.81
CA ALA A 119 -10.43 24.57 -22.31
C ALA A 119 -11.64 24.23 -21.42
N THR A 120 -12.52 25.20 -21.17
CA THR A 120 -13.73 25.01 -20.35
C THR A 120 -14.81 24.18 -21.05
N SER A 121 -14.74 24.02 -22.37
CA SER A 121 -15.60 23.13 -23.14
C SER A 121 -14.75 22.36 -24.13
N VAL A 122 -14.81 21.03 -24.09
CA VAL A 122 -13.98 20.17 -24.92
C VAL A 122 -14.74 18.95 -25.39
N GLU A 123 -14.65 18.66 -26.69
CA GLU A 123 -15.09 17.38 -27.23
C GLU A 123 -13.96 16.36 -27.04
N ILE A 124 -14.30 15.22 -26.46
CA ILE A 124 -13.31 14.19 -26.16
C ILE A 124 -12.93 13.45 -27.44
N PRO A 125 -11.62 13.29 -27.73
CA PRO A 125 -11.18 12.64 -28.96
C PRO A 125 -11.63 11.19 -29.00
N LEU A 126 -11.83 10.67 -30.21
CA LEU A 126 -12.07 9.25 -30.43
C LEU A 126 -10.79 8.47 -30.08
N LEU A 127 -10.80 7.78 -28.94
CA LEU A 127 -9.72 6.92 -28.52
C LEU A 127 -10.00 5.45 -28.91
N PRO A 128 -8.96 4.63 -29.14
CA PRO A 128 -9.12 3.19 -29.33
C PRO A 128 -9.84 2.55 -28.15
N LYS A 129 -10.63 1.50 -28.42
CA LYS A 129 -11.37 0.76 -27.38
C LYS A 129 -10.43 0.28 -26.29
N GLY A 130 -10.77 0.56 -25.04
CA GLY A 130 -9.88 0.24 -23.91
C GLY A 130 -10.23 0.98 -22.63
N THR A 131 -9.39 0.75 -21.61
CA THR A 131 -9.50 1.43 -20.32
C THR A 131 -8.50 2.58 -20.23
N TYR A 132 -8.98 3.74 -19.78
CA TYR A 132 -8.18 4.94 -19.58
C TYR A 132 -8.44 5.53 -18.21
N LEU A 133 -7.47 6.33 -17.74
CA LEU A 133 -7.59 7.16 -16.56
C LEU A 133 -7.76 8.60 -17.00
N LEU A 134 -8.85 9.21 -16.57
CA LEU A 134 -9.15 10.60 -16.80
C LEU A 134 -8.94 11.36 -15.49
N ARG A 135 -8.06 12.36 -15.52
CA ARG A 135 -7.73 13.20 -14.36
C ARG A 135 -8.13 14.64 -14.64
N LEU A 136 -8.96 15.20 -13.77
CA LEU A 136 -9.29 16.62 -13.73
C LEU A 136 -8.52 17.28 -12.59
N GLU A 137 -7.74 18.29 -12.91
CA GLU A 137 -6.95 19.09 -11.99
C GLU A 137 -7.56 20.48 -11.88
N THR A 138 -7.81 20.94 -10.67
CA THR A 138 -8.34 22.27 -10.33
C THR A 138 -7.42 22.92 -9.29
N MET A 139 -7.62 24.20 -8.99
CA MET A 139 -6.87 24.87 -7.91
C MET A 139 -7.08 24.22 -6.52
N ASN A 140 -8.19 23.51 -6.33
CA ASN A 140 -8.55 22.89 -5.05
C ASN A 140 -8.10 21.43 -4.94
N GLY A 141 -7.39 20.90 -5.94
CA GLY A 141 -6.94 19.51 -5.99
C GLY A 141 -7.34 18.83 -7.29
N HIS A 142 -7.25 17.50 -7.30
CA HIS A 142 -7.47 16.70 -8.50
C HIS A 142 -8.40 15.52 -8.24
N THR A 143 -9.20 15.18 -9.26
CA THR A 143 -10.08 14.01 -9.27
C THR A 143 -9.64 13.10 -10.40
N THR A 144 -9.57 11.79 -10.16
CA THR A 144 -9.22 10.79 -11.18
C THR A 144 -10.34 9.77 -11.30
N ARG A 145 -10.73 9.44 -12.53
CA ARG A 145 -11.78 8.46 -12.84
C ARG A 145 -11.34 7.50 -13.93
N LYS A 146 -11.71 6.23 -13.77
CA LYS A 146 -11.55 5.21 -14.81
C LYS A 146 -12.69 5.35 -15.82
N ILE A 147 -12.36 5.41 -17.10
CA ILE A 147 -13.32 5.45 -18.20
C ILE A 147 -13.01 4.36 -19.23
N LEU A 148 -14.06 3.87 -19.89
CA LEU A 148 -13.99 2.89 -20.98
C LEU A 148 -14.42 3.60 -22.28
N PHE A 149 -13.66 3.42 -23.35
CA PHE A 149 -14.07 3.77 -24.71
C PHE A 149 -14.41 2.49 -25.48
#